data_AF-S7PSJ4-F1
#
_entry.id   AF-S7PSJ4-F1
#
_cell.length_a   1.000
_cell.length_b   1.000
_cell.length_c   1.000
_cell.angle_alpha   90.00
_cell.angle_beta   90.00
_cell.angle_gamma   90.00
#
_symmetry.space_group_name_H-M   'P 1'
#
loop_
_entity.id
_entity.type
_entity.pdbx_description
1 polymer ?
#
loop_
_entity_poly.entity_id
_entity_poly.type
_entity_poly.pdbx_seq_one_letter_code
_entity_poly.pdbx_strand_id
1 'polypeptide(L)'
;MSEPQWEQAQRYLKKFYPYDSKSRDVNSLRAKLKEMQQFFRLPITGMLSSDIIKIIQKPRCGVPDVAEYSLFPDRPKWTSKVVTYKVISYTRDLSHFKVNQLVDKAFAMWSKEIPLQFKRIRVGIADIMIGFARGAHGDSFPFDGPGNTLAHAFAPGPGLGGDAHFDEDERWTDGTSIGINFLFAVTHELGHSLGLGHSSDPDAVMYPTYEARDAKDFKLSQDDIEGIQKLYGQRSD
;
A
#
# COMPACT_ATOMS: atom_id res chain seq x y z
N MET A 1 0.43 2.65 29.87
CA MET A 1 -1.03 2.45 29.99
C MET A 1 -1.51 1.99 28.62
N SER A 2 -2.23 0.87 28.53
CA SER A 2 -2.83 0.46 27.25
C SER A 2 -3.82 1.53 26.84
N GLU A 3 -3.72 1.98 25.60
CA GLU A 3 -4.70 2.88 25.04
C GLU A 3 -6.09 2.23 25.01
N PRO A 4 -7.17 2.97 25.32
CA PRO A 4 -8.52 2.49 25.11
C PRO A 4 -8.76 2.07 23.65
N GLN A 5 -9.33 0.88 23.44
CA GLN A 5 -9.67 0.33 22.11
C GLN A 5 -10.47 1.31 21.23
N TRP A 6 -11.26 2.18 21.87
CA TRP A 6 -12.03 3.22 21.22
C TRP A 6 -11.16 4.33 20.60
N GLU A 7 -10.14 4.79 21.32
CA GLU A 7 -9.21 5.81 20.81
C GLU A 7 -8.40 5.26 19.63
N GLN A 8 -8.03 3.97 19.71
CA GLN A 8 -7.32 3.28 18.64
C GLN A 8 -8.16 3.23 17.38
N ALA A 9 -9.44 2.87 17.50
CA ALA A 9 -10.38 2.85 16.38
C ALA A 9 -10.61 4.24 15.78
N GLN A 10 -10.69 5.28 16.61
CA GLN A 10 -10.83 6.66 16.13
C GLN A 10 -9.62 7.11 15.30
N ARG A 11 -8.40 6.82 15.75
CA ARG A 11 -7.20 7.16 14.97
C ARG A 11 -7.11 6.37 13.68
N TYR A 12 -7.41 5.08 13.72
CA TYR A 12 -7.46 4.23 12.53
C TYR A 12 -8.43 4.79 11.48
N LEU A 13 -9.67 5.08 11.88
CA LEU A 13 -10.68 5.61 10.97
C LEU A 13 -10.30 7.00 10.46
N LYS A 14 -9.73 7.86 11.30
CA LYS A 14 -9.24 9.18 10.85
C LYS A 14 -8.16 9.05 9.77
N LYS A 15 -7.28 8.06 9.86
CA LYS A 15 -6.17 7.83 8.93
C LYS A 15 -6.64 7.18 7.63
N PHE A 16 -7.37 6.07 7.72
CA PHE A 16 -7.70 5.23 6.56
C PHE A 16 -9.07 5.52 5.95
N TYR A 17 -9.96 6.16 6.71
CA TYR A 17 -11.30 6.58 6.29
C TYR A 17 -11.47 8.08 6.54
N PRO A 18 -10.70 8.94 5.85
CA PRO A 18 -10.76 10.37 6.09
C PRO A 18 -12.17 10.92 5.86
N TYR A 19 -12.51 11.93 6.66
CA TYR A 19 -13.76 12.68 6.58
C TYR A 19 -13.47 14.15 6.87
N ASP A 20 -14.33 15.06 6.39
CA ASP A 20 -14.16 16.49 6.68
C ASP A 20 -14.30 16.75 8.19
N SER A 21 -13.17 17.06 8.82
CA SER A 21 -13.01 17.26 10.26
C SER A 21 -13.87 18.37 10.87
N LYS A 22 -14.60 19.15 10.06
CA LYS A 22 -15.56 20.16 10.54
C LYS A 22 -16.80 19.56 11.19
N SER A 23 -17.12 18.27 11.00
CA SER A 23 -18.21 17.60 11.70
C SER A 23 -17.68 16.61 12.76
N ARG A 24 -17.55 17.07 14.01
CA ARG A 24 -17.34 16.21 15.20
C ARG A 24 -18.63 15.44 15.56
N ASP A 25 -19.33 14.90 14.58
CA ASP A 25 -20.58 14.19 14.77
C ASP A 25 -20.31 12.72 15.10
N VAL A 26 -20.86 12.20 16.19
CA VAL A 26 -20.80 10.76 16.51
C VAL A 26 -21.42 9.91 15.38
N ASN A 27 -22.36 10.50 14.62
CA ASN A 27 -22.90 9.88 13.41
C ASN A 27 -21.84 9.71 12.31
N SER A 28 -20.81 10.57 12.25
CA SER A 28 -19.72 10.46 11.26
C SER A 28 -18.81 9.27 11.56
N LEU A 29 -18.46 9.03 12.82
CA LEU A 29 -17.65 7.87 13.21
C LEU A 29 -18.37 6.55 12.96
N ARG A 30 -19.67 6.48 13.32
CA ARG A 30 -20.49 5.29 13.03
C ARG A 30 -20.62 5.04 11.53
N ALA A 31 -20.74 6.09 10.73
CA ALA A 31 -20.74 5.97 9.27
C ALA A 31 -19.40 5.43 8.75
N LYS A 32 -18.27 5.94 9.24
CA LYS A 32 -16.94 5.47 8.84
C LYS A 32 -16.65 4.03 9.28
N LEU A 33 -17.17 3.62 10.44
CA LEU A 33 -17.18 2.20 10.82
C LEU A 33 -17.98 1.33 9.85
N LYS A 34 -19.12 1.82 9.34
CA LYS A 34 -19.90 1.08 8.33
C LYS A 34 -19.16 0.98 7.00
N GLU A 35 -18.49 2.05 6.56
CA GLU A 35 -17.63 2.04 5.37
C GLU A 35 -16.49 1.02 5.53
N MET A 36 -15.83 1.03 6.69
CA MET A 36 -14.80 0.05 7.02
C MET A 36 -15.36 -1.38 7.00
N GLN A 37 -16.48 -1.63 7.67
CA GLN A 37 -17.11 -2.95 7.70
C GLN A 37 -17.47 -3.43 6.29
N GLN A 38 -18.02 -2.54 5.45
CA GLN A 38 -18.32 -2.86 4.06
C GLN A 38 -17.06 -3.20 3.27
N PHE A 39 -15.99 -2.41 3.41
CA PHE A 39 -14.71 -2.66 2.74
C PHE A 39 -14.11 -4.01 3.11
N PHE A 40 -14.09 -4.34 4.41
CA PHE A 40 -13.58 -5.61 4.92
C PHE A 40 -14.58 -6.79 4.80
N ARG A 41 -15.72 -6.59 4.11
CA ARG A 41 -16.79 -7.60 3.91
C ARG A 41 -17.35 -8.19 5.21
N LEU A 42 -17.47 -7.35 6.23
CA LEU A 42 -18.00 -7.68 7.56
C LEU A 42 -19.47 -7.27 7.71
N PRO A 43 -20.19 -7.81 8.71
CA PRO A 43 -21.53 -7.33 9.05
C PRO A 43 -21.56 -5.82 9.34
N ILE A 44 -22.36 -5.08 8.58
CA ILE A 44 -22.43 -3.61 8.63
C ILE A 44 -23.32 -3.16 9.81
N THR A 45 -22.75 -3.12 11.00
CA THR A 45 -23.43 -2.74 12.26
C THR A 45 -23.17 -1.29 12.67
N GLY A 46 -22.03 -0.73 12.22
CA GLY A 46 -21.46 0.53 12.72
C GLY A 46 -21.00 0.43 14.18
N MET A 47 -20.78 -0.79 14.70
CA MET A 47 -20.34 -1.03 16.07
C MET A 47 -18.93 -1.61 16.09
N LEU A 48 -18.17 -1.24 17.11
CA LEU A 48 -16.86 -1.82 17.38
C LEU A 48 -17.06 -3.23 17.97
N SER A 49 -16.50 -4.25 17.33
CA SER A 49 -16.48 -5.63 17.82
C SER A 49 -15.05 -6.10 18.03
N SER A 50 -14.86 -7.23 18.72
CA SER A 50 -13.54 -7.84 18.90
C SER A 50 -12.83 -8.13 17.57
N ASP A 51 -13.58 -8.49 16.53
CA ASP A 51 -13.00 -8.80 15.22
C ASP A 51 -12.57 -7.54 14.47
N ILE A 52 -13.31 -6.43 14.62
CA ILE A 52 -12.90 -5.12 14.12
C ILE A 52 -11.60 -4.66 14.79
N ILE A 53 -11.48 -4.85 16.10
CA ILE A 53 -10.26 -4.50 16.84
C ILE A 53 -9.05 -5.31 16.35
N LYS A 54 -9.22 -6.62 16.10
CA LYS A 54 -8.14 -7.43 15.51
C LYS A 54 -7.66 -6.88 14.18
N ILE A 55 -8.58 -6.40 13.32
CA ILE A 55 -8.23 -5.80 12.03
C ILE A 55 -7.50 -4.47 12.24
N ILE A 56 -7.99 -3.60 13.13
CA ILE A 56 -7.36 -2.31 13.45
C ILE A 56 -5.92 -2.48 13.96
N GLN A 57 -5.66 -3.58 14.66
CA GLN A 57 -4.35 -3.91 15.23
C GLN A 57 -3.39 -4.60 14.25
N LYS A 58 -3.88 -5.06 13.09
CA LYS A 58 -3.01 -5.67 12.08
C LYS A 58 -2.17 -4.56 11.40
N PRO A 59 -0.84 -4.74 11.32
CA PRO A 59 -0.01 -3.88 10.48
C PRO A 59 -0.47 -3.92 9.02
N ARG A 60 -0.36 -2.79 8.33
CA ARG A 60 -0.97 -2.57 7.02
C ARG A 60 -0.28 -1.46 6.22
N CYS A 61 -0.68 -1.31 4.96
CA CYS A 61 -0.36 -0.15 4.14
C CYS A 61 -0.95 1.14 4.75
N GLY A 62 -0.18 2.22 4.63
CA GLY A 62 -0.46 3.58 5.07
C GLY A 62 -1.41 4.38 4.18
N VAL A 63 -1.68 3.89 2.97
CA VAL A 63 -2.60 4.52 2.02
C VAL A 63 -4.05 4.41 2.52
N PRO A 64 -4.88 5.46 2.42
CA PRO A 64 -6.28 5.36 2.88
C PRO A 64 -7.13 4.43 2.00
N ASP A 65 -8.03 3.66 2.63
CA ASP A 65 -8.88 2.64 1.98
C ASP A 65 -9.96 3.24 1.08
N VAL A 66 -10.43 4.44 1.44
CA VAL A 66 -11.48 5.18 0.74
C VAL A 66 -10.96 6.50 0.17
N ALA A 67 -9.63 6.66 0.12
CA ALA A 67 -9.07 7.78 -0.62
C ALA A 67 -9.59 7.73 -2.06
N GLU A 68 -9.80 8.93 -2.60
CA GLU A 68 -10.41 9.24 -3.89
C GLU A 68 -9.66 8.66 -5.10
N TYR A 69 -8.93 7.55 -5.00
CA TYR A 69 -8.34 6.85 -6.16
C TYR A 69 -9.41 6.41 -7.18
N SER A 70 -10.62 6.12 -6.71
CA SER A 70 -11.81 5.86 -7.53
C SER A 70 -12.57 7.13 -7.97
N LEU A 71 -12.22 8.30 -7.41
CA LEU A 71 -12.92 9.59 -7.59
C LEU A 71 -12.04 10.73 -8.13
N PHE A 72 -10.73 10.53 -8.34
CA PHE A 72 -9.95 11.44 -9.17
C PHE A 72 -10.61 11.45 -10.54
N PRO A 73 -11.04 12.62 -11.04
CA PRO A 73 -11.73 12.74 -12.32
C PRO A 73 -11.00 12.04 -13.49
N ASP A 74 -9.68 11.83 -13.34
CA ASP A 74 -8.79 11.38 -14.41
C ASP A 74 -8.20 9.96 -14.25
N ARG A 75 -8.49 9.21 -13.17
CA ARG A 75 -7.91 7.87 -12.90
C ARG A 75 -6.38 7.83 -13.15
N PRO A 76 -5.58 8.46 -12.26
CA PRO A 76 -4.17 8.72 -12.52
C PRO A 76 -3.43 7.42 -12.88
N LYS A 77 -2.89 7.40 -14.10
CA LYS A 77 -2.12 6.29 -14.67
C LYS A 77 -0.96 6.83 -15.46
N TRP A 78 0.10 6.03 -15.59
CA TRP A 78 1.21 6.37 -16.47
C TRP A 78 0.75 6.33 -17.94
N THR A 79 1.00 7.40 -18.67
CA THR A 79 0.69 7.49 -20.11
C THR A 79 1.86 7.04 -20.98
N SER A 80 3.08 7.10 -20.45
CA SER A 80 4.26 6.53 -21.08
C SER A 80 4.22 5.00 -21.05
N LYS A 81 4.67 4.35 -22.13
CA LYS A 81 4.87 2.89 -22.16
C LYS A 81 6.07 2.44 -21.32
N VAL A 82 7.00 3.35 -21.05
CA VAL A 82 8.18 3.09 -20.22
C VAL A 82 8.06 3.91 -18.95
N VAL A 83 8.07 3.25 -17.81
CA VAL A 83 8.10 3.86 -16.48
C VAL A 83 9.46 3.56 -15.87
N THR A 84 10.16 4.60 -15.45
CA THR A 84 11.49 4.49 -14.84
C THR A 84 11.38 4.36 -13.34
N TYR A 85 12.29 3.61 -12.73
CA TYR A 85 12.36 3.52 -11.27
C TYR A 85 13.78 3.56 -10.74
N LYS A 86 13.92 3.93 -9.47
CA LYS A 86 15.20 4.00 -8.77
C LYS A 86 15.02 3.75 -7.27
N VAL A 87 15.84 2.85 -6.73
CA VAL A 87 15.97 2.67 -5.28
C VAL A 87 16.94 3.74 -4.75
N ILE A 88 16.47 4.61 -3.86
CA ILE A 88 17.18 5.79 -3.36
C ILE A 88 17.81 5.60 -1.97
N SER A 89 17.26 4.69 -1.16
CA SER A 89 17.83 4.25 0.11
C SER A 89 17.58 2.75 0.31
N TYR A 90 18.27 2.15 1.27
CA TYR A 90 18.24 0.71 1.51
C TYR A 90 18.13 0.45 3.01
N THR A 91 17.33 -0.56 3.36
CA THR A 91 17.28 -1.08 4.72
C THR A 91 18.59 -1.76 5.13
N ARG A 92 18.88 -1.77 6.43
CA ARG A 92 19.99 -2.53 7.01
C ARG A 92 19.70 -4.02 7.14
N ASP A 93 18.44 -4.43 7.05
CA ASP A 93 18.03 -5.81 7.28
C ASP A 93 18.33 -6.74 6.09
N LEU A 94 18.46 -6.17 4.89
CA LEU A 94 18.71 -6.87 3.64
C LEU A 94 19.89 -6.25 2.90
N SER A 95 20.68 -7.06 2.20
CA SER A 95 21.72 -6.52 1.33
C SER A 95 21.13 -5.69 0.20
N HIS A 96 21.86 -4.67 -0.28
CA HIS A 96 21.41 -3.85 -1.40
C HIS A 96 21.08 -4.70 -2.64
N PHE A 97 21.85 -5.77 -2.86
CA PHE A 97 21.57 -6.73 -3.93
C PHE A 97 20.20 -7.39 -3.76
N LYS A 98 19.87 -7.84 -2.54
CA LYS A 98 18.59 -8.49 -2.25
C LYS A 98 17.42 -7.52 -2.42
N VAL A 99 17.50 -6.31 -1.88
CA VAL A 99 16.45 -5.27 -2.06
C VAL A 99 16.19 -5.05 -3.55
N ASN A 100 17.26 -4.84 -4.32
CA ASN A 100 17.16 -4.64 -5.77
C ASN A 100 16.53 -5.84 -6.49
N GLN A 101 16.95 -7.06 -6.15
CA GLN A 101 16.36 -8.28 -6.71
C GLN A 101 14.85 -8.37 -6.45
N LEU A 102 14.40 -8.00 -5.25
CA LEU A 102 12.98 -8.06 -4.87
C LEU A 102 12.16 -6.96 -5.56
N VAL A 103 12.71 -5.75 -5.68
CA VAL A 103 12.11 -4.64 -6.45
C VAL A 103 11.98 -5.04 -7.93
N ASP A 104 13.04 -5.56 -8.54
CA ASP A 104 13.03 -6.01 -9.94
C ASP A 104 11.98 -7.12 -10.14
N LYS A 105 11.85 -8.04 -9.19
CA LYS A 105 10.85 -9.11 -9.21
C LYS A 105 9.42 -8.55 -9.11
N ALA A 106 9.17 -7.57 -8.24
CA ALA A 106 7.86 -6.95 -8.08
C ALA A 106 7.41 -6.23 -9.37
N PHE A 107 8.31 -5.46 -10.00
CA PHE A 107 8.04 -4.88 -11.32
C PHE A 107 7.81 -5.94 -12.40
N ALA A 108 8.56 -7.04 -12.37
CA ALA A 108 8.37 -8.13 -13.32
C ALA A 108 6.96 -8.73 -13.19
N MET A 109 6.45 -8.91 -11.96
CA MET A 109 5.09 -9.41 -11.71
C MET A 109 4.04 -8.52 -12.36
N TRP A 110 4.10 -7.21 -12.14
CA TRP A 110 3.18 -6.26 -12.78
C TRP A 110 3.35 -6.23 -14.31
N SER A 111 4.58 -6.12 -14.81
CA SER A 111 4.87 -6.03 -16.27
C SER A 111 4.42 -7.25 -17.08
N LYS A 112 4.23 -8.39 -16.42
CA LYS A 112 3.72 -9.60 -17.07
C LYS A 112 2.27 -9.42 -17.51
N GLU A 113 1.49 -8.65 -16.75
CA GLU A 113 0.03 -8.57 -16.88
C GLU A 113 -0.46 -7.35 -17.69
N ILE A 114 0.43 -6.37 -17.95
CA ILE A 114 0.12 -5.10 -18.63
C ILE A 114 1.18 -4.68 -19.66
N PRO A 115 0.86 -3.81 -20.62
CA PRO A 115 1.80 -3.37 -21.67
C PRO A 115 2.79 -2.27 -21.23
N LEU A 116 3.10 -2.16 -19.94
CA LEU A 116 4.13 -1.25 -19.43
C LEU A 116 5.50 -1.94 -19.34
N GLN A 117 6.55 -1.18 -19.61
CA GLN A 117 7.93 -1.59 -19.42
C GLN A 117 8.54 -0.80 -18.26
N PHE A 118 9.18 -1.50 -17.32
CA PHE A 118 9.85 -0.86 -16.20
C PHE A 118 11.35 -0.82 -16.43
N LYS A 119 11.94 0.37 -16.36
CA LYS A 119 13.37 0.57 -16.59
C LYS A 119 14.04 1.17 -15.37
N ARG A 120 14.94 0.40 -14.76
CA ARG A 120 15.77 0.93 -13.69
C ARG A 120 16.74 1.98 -14.20
N ILE A 121 16.84 3.11 -13.51
CA ILE A 121 17.88 4.11 -13.73
C ILE A 121 18.83 4.21 -12.53
N ARG A 122 20.06 4.67 -12.77
CA ARG A 122 21.09 4.83 -11.72
C ARG A 122 21.33 6.30 -11.36
N VAL A 123 21.18 7.20 -12.31
CA VAL A 123 21.46 8.63 -12.18
C VAL A 123 20.21 9.42 -12.59
N GLY A 124 19.97 10.54 -11.91
CA GLY A 124 18.78 11.38 -12.13
C GLY A 124 17.61 11.01 -11.23
N ILE A 125 16.46 11.60 -11.58
CA ILE A 125 15.14 11.42 -10.97
C ILE A 125 14.35 10.45 -11.86
N ALA A 126 13.73 9.44 -11.24
CA ALA A 126 12.90 8.45 -11.93
C ALA A 126 11.41 8.82 -11.79
N ASP A 127 10.54 8.12 -12.52
CA ASP A 127 9.09 8.23 -12.33
C ASP A 127 8.63 7.64 -10.99
N ILE A 128 9.34 6.61 -10.51
CA ILE A 128 9.07 5.96 -9.21
C ILE A 128 10.38 5.89 -8.41
N MET A 129 10.48 6.69 -7.35
CA MET A 129 11.57 6.64 -6.37
C MET A 129 11.16 5.74 -5.21
N ILE A 130 12.00 4.75 -4.89
CA ILE A 130 11.74 3.72 -3.88
C ILE A 130 12.71 3.94 -2.72
N GLY A 131 12.20 4.21 -1.52
CA GLY A 131 13.04 4.56 -0.38
C GLY A 131 12.58 3.97 0.94
N PHE A 132 13.53 3.71 1.82
CA PHE A 132 13.33 3.43 3.24
C PHE A 132 13.56 4.70 4.05
N ALA A 133 12.68 4.99 5.00
CA ALA A 133 12.74 6.19 5.84
C ALA A 133 12.12 5.95 7.22
N ARG A 134 12.32 6.87 8.16
CA ARG A 134 11.76 6.82 9.53
C ARG A 134 11.02 8.08 9.87
N GLY A 135 9.95 7.97 10.66
CA GLY A 135 9.23 9.13 11.19
C GLY A 135 8.88 10.15 10.10
N ALA A 136 9.12 11.44 10.36
CA ALA A 136 8.96 12.49 9.36
C ALA A 136 10.11 12.46 8.33
N HIS A 137 9.76 12.26 7.05
CA HIS A 137 10.75 11.97 6.01
C HIS A 137 10.56 12.74 4.69
N GLY A 138 10.00 13.95 4.77
CA GLY A 138 9.94 14.87 3.62
C GLY A 138 8.61 14.89 2.87
N ASP A 139 7.62 14.12 3.32
CA ASP A 139 6.22 14.22 2.89
C ASP A 139 5.29 14.53 4.09
N SER A 140 3.97 14.54 3.85
CA SER A 140 2.95 14.82 4.88
C SER A 140 2.48 13.58 5.65
N PHE A 141 3.13 12.43 5.47
CA PHE A 141 2.71 11.12 5.98
C PHE A 141 3.85 10.49 6.79
N PRO A 142 4.17 11.01 7.99
CA PRO A 142 5.25 10.43 8.79
C PRO A 142 4.93 8.98 9.18
N PHE A 143 5.96 8.14 9.23
CA PHE A 143 5.88 6.80 9.78
C PHE A 143 5.73 6.80 11.31
N ASP A 144 5.17 5.73 11.86
CA ASP A 144 4.79 5.60 13.27
C ASP A 144 5.72 4.71 14.10
N GLY A 145 6.81 4.20 13.50
CA GLY A 145 7.69 3.25 14.13
C GLY A 145 7.12 1.83 14.02
N PRO A 146 7.59 0.86 14.83
CA PRO A 146 7.25 -0.55 14.61
C PRO A 146 5.75 -0.87 14.72
N GLY A 147 5.24 -1.62 13.75
CA GLY A 147 3.84 -2.03 13.60
C GLY A 147 2.96 -0.95 12.96
N ASN A 148 1.64 -1.19 12.93
CA ASN A 148 0.66 -0.28 12.33
C ASN A 148 0.92 0.05 10.85
N THR A 149 1.76 1.04 10.52
CA THR A 149 1.95 1.54 9.15
C THR A 149 3.28 1.07 8.58
N LEU A 150 3.23 0.10 7.68
CA LEU A 150 4.44 -0.56 7.18
C LEU A 150 5.12 0.19 6.03
N ALA A 151 4.32 0.80 5.17
CA ALA A 151 4.76 1.50 3.97
C ALA A 151 3.62 2.38 3.44
N HIS A 152 3.93 3.27 2.50
CA HIS A 152 2.93 3.95 1.68
C HIS A 152 3.49 4.28 0.30
N ALA A 153 2.60 4.53 -0.65
CA ALA A 153 2.95 5.01 -1.96
C ALA A 153 1.98 6.08 -2.47
N PHE A 154 2.39 6.77 -3.53
CA PHE A 154 1.61 7.81 -4.17
C PHE A 154 1.14 7.35 -5.54
N ALA A 155 -0.07 7.77 -5.94
CA ALA A 155 -0.58 7.51 -7.28
C ALA A 155 0.32 8.15 -8.37
N PRO A 156 0.25 7.64 -9.61
CA PRO A 156 0.99 8.19 -10.75
C PRO A 156 0.84 9.71 -10.86
N GLY A 157 1.96 10.43 -10.99
CA GLY A 157 1.94 11.88 -11.10
C GLY A 157 3.33 12.52 -11.04
N PRO A 158 3.41 13.85 -11.12
CA PRO A 158 4.68 14.57 -10.97
C PRO A 158 5.14 14.64 -9.51
N GLY A 159 6.42 14.94 -9.31
CA GLY A 159 6.98 15.16 -7.96
C GLY A 159 7.06 13.86 -7.17
N LEU A 160 6.32 13.78 -6.06
CA LEU A 160 6.20 12.55 -5.26
C LEU A 160 5.26 11.51 -5.89
N GLY A 161 4.51 11.87 -6.95
CA GLY A 161 3.61 10.94 -7.61
C GLY A 161 4.35 9.72 -8.15
N GLY A 162 3.92 8.52 -7.78
CA GLY A 162 4.58 7.26 -8.10
C GLY A 162 5.59 6.77 -7.07
N ASP A 163 6.05 7.62 -6.14
CA ASP A 163 7.05 7.21 -5.17
C ASP A 163 6.46 6.21 -4.15
N ALA A 164 7.33 5.33 -3.65
CA ALA A 164 6.99 4.31 -2.64
C ALA A 164 7.99 4.35 -1.49
N HIS A 165 7.48 4.51 -0.27
CA HIS A 165 8.25 4.63 0.95
C HIS A 165 7.96 3.47 1.89
N PHE A 166 9.00 2.93 2.51
CA PHE A 166 8.95 1.80 3.44
C PHE A 166 9.48 2.25 4.80
N ASP A 167 8.78 1.90 5.89
CA ASP A 167 9.22 2.28 7.23
C ASP A 167 10.47 1.48 7.63
N GLU A 168 11.58 2.16 7.84
CA GLU A 168 12.88 1.60 8.24
C GLU A 168 12.94 1.27 9.74
N ASP A 169 11.87 1.52 10.49
CA ASP A 169 11.69 0.96 11.83
C ASP A 169 11.05 -0.44 11.82
N GLU A 170 10.55 -0.90 10.66
CA GLU A 170 10.09 -2.28 10.47
C GLU A 170 11.23 -3.25 10.21
N ARG A 171 11.00 -4.52 10.57
CA ARG A 171 11.93 -5.60 10.25
C ARG A 171 11.65 -6.20 8.87
N TRP A 172 12.44 -5.81 7.87
CA TRP A 172 12.27 -6.28 6.49
C TRP A 172 12.98 -7.60 6.24
N THR A 173 12.30 -8.55 5.61
CA THR A 173 12.88 -9.85 5.26
C THR A 173 12.57 -10.22 3.81
N ASP A 174 13.27 -11.21 3.26
CA ASP A 174 12.95 -11.80 1.97
C ASP A 174 11.87 -12.89 2.04
N GLY A 175 11.16 -12.98 3.17
CA GLY A 175 10.13 -13.98 3.44
C GLY A 175 10.65 -15.31 4.02
N THR A 176 11.97 -15.46 4.20
CA THR A 176 12.54 -16.68 4.79
C THR A 176 12.70 -16.64 6.31
N SER A 177 12.53 -15.46 6.91
CA SER A 177 12.68 -15.23 8.34
C SER A 177 11.54 -14.37 8.89
N ILE A 178 11.38 -14.40 10.22
CA ILE A 178 10.32 -13.66 10.94
C ILE A 178 10.43 -12.16 10.62
N GLY A 179 9.36 -11.55 10.15
CA GLY A 179 9.33 -10.12 9.83
C GLY A 179 8.43 -9.86 8.64
N ILE A 180 8.50 -8.66 8.09
CA ILE A 180 7.67 -8.26 6.96
C ILE A 180 8.35 -8.70 5.66
N ASN A 181 7.64 -9.52 4.87
CA ASN A 181 8.13 -9.95 3.57
C ASN A 181 8.17 -8.75 2.61
N PHE A 182 9.38 -8.24 2.34
CA PHE A 182 9.57 -7.06 1.52
C PHE A 182 9.03 -7.24 0.11
N LEU A 183 9.08 -8.45 -0.47
CA LEU A 183 8.52 -8.70 -1.81
C LEU A 183 7.01 -8.46 -1.87
N PHE A 184 6.29 -8.84 -0.81
CA PHE A 184 4.85 -8.60 -0.71
C PHE A 184 4.59 -7.10 -0.64
N ALA A 185 5.24 -6.44 0.32
CA ALA A 185 5.08 -5.00 0.56
C ALA A 185 5.42 -4.18 -0.70
N VAL A 186 6.57 -4.43 -1.34
CA VAL A 186 6.94 -3.66 -2.53
C VAL A 186 6.01 -3.92 -3.70
N THR A 187 5.50 -5.14 -3.89
CA THR A 187 4.52 -5.41 -4.95
C THR A 187 3.21 -4.64 -4.69
N HIS A 188 2.76 -4.60 -3.43
CA HIS A 188 1.57 -3.84 -3.01
C HIS A 188 1.74 -2.34 -3.26
N GLU A 189 2.80 -1.73 -2.72
CA GLU A 189 3.04 -0.29 -2.88
C GLU A 189 3.27 0.12 -4.35
N LEU A 190 3.88 -0.77 -5.15
CA LEU A 190 3.97 -0.56 -6.59
C LEU A 190 2.61 -0.64 -7.29
N GLY A 191 1.64 -1.39 -6.77
CA GLY A 191 0.27 -1.34 -7.28
C GLY A 191 -0.34 0.06 -7.14
N HIS A 192 -0.16 0.72 -6.00
CA HIS A 192 -0.52 2.13 -5.82
C HIS A 192 0.25 3.07 -6.74
N SER A 193 1.56 2.83 -6.87
CA SER A 193 2.44 3.57 -7.80
C SER A 193 2.01 3.42 -9.27
N LEU A 194 1.18 2.42 -9.59
CA LEU A 194 0.57 2.19 -10.90
C LEU A 194 -0.89 2.64 -10.98
N GLY A 195 -1.46 3.17 -9.89
CA GLY A 195 -2.81 3.73 -9.85
C GLY A 195 -3.90 2.81 -9.30
N LEU A 196 -3.54 1.64 -8.74
CA LEU A 196 -4.51 0.79 -8.03
C LEU A 196 -4.87 1.37 -6.67
N GLY A 197 -6.12 1.21 -6.27
CA GLY A 197 -6.54 1.34 -4.87
C GLY A 197 -6.41 0.00 -4.14
N HIS A 198 -6.76 -0.01 -2.85
CA HIS A 198 -6.86 -1.27 -2.12
C HIS A 198 -8.02 -2.14 -2.62
N SER A 199 -7.83 -3.46 -2.52
CA SER A 199 -8.86 -4.45 -2.76
C SER A 199 -9.58 -4.85 -1.47
N SER A 200 -10.85 -5.24 -1.60
CA SER A 200 -11.64 -5.89 -0.54
C SER A 200 -11.48 -7.41 -0.53
N ASP A 201 -10.78 -7.98 -1.51
CA ASP A 201 -10.50 -9.40 -1.58
C ASP A 201 -9.30 -9.76 -0.68
N PRO A 202 -9.49 -10.56 0.38
CA PRO A 202 -8.40 -10.94 1.29
C PRO A 202 -7.27 -11.72 0.61
N ASP A 203 -7.51 -12.30 -0.58
CA ASP A 203 -6.51 -13.02 -1.36
C ASP A 203 -5.76 -12.11 -2.35
N ALA A 204 -6.16 -10.84 -2.51
CA ALA A 204 -5.46 -9.87 -3.34
C ALA A 204 -4.12 -9.42 -2.71
N VAL A 205 -3.15 -9.10 -3.56
CA VAL A 205 -1.93 -8.39 -3.15
C VAL A 205 -2.28 -6.99 -2.70
N MET A 206 -3.24 -6.33 -3.35
CA MET A 206 -3.73 -5.00 -2.97
C MET A 206 -4.65 -5.00 -1.74
N TYR A 207 -4.82 -6.11 -1.02
CA TYR A 207 -5.49 -6.10 0.28
C TYR A 207 -4.64 -5.34 1.32
N PRO A 208 -5.21 -4.43 2.13
CA PRO A 208 -4.41 -3.45 2.88
C PRO A 208 -3.56 -4.05 4.01
N THR A 209 -4.00 -5.13 4.65
CA THR A 209 -3.24 -5.74 5.74
C THR A 209 -2.26 -6.75 5.17
N TYR A 210 -0.98 -6.63 5.50
CA TYR A 210 0.02 -7.59 5.03
C TYR A 210 -0.14 -8.89 5.81
N GLU A 211 -0.66 -9.91 5.15
CA GLU A 211 -0.71 -11.25 5.73
C GLU A 211 0.62 -11.96 5.53
N ALA A 212 1.04 -12.76 6.51
CA ALA A 212 2.20 -13.61 6.38
C ALA A 212 1.90 -14.73 5.37
N ARG A 213 2.05 -14.42 4.08
CA ARG A 213 1.94 -15.41 2.99
C ARG A 213 3.29 -16.05 2.75
N ASP A 214 3.29 -17.35 2.51
CA ASP A 214 4.50 -18.06 2.09
C ASP A 214 5.02 -17.44 0.78
N ALA A 215 6.28 -17.01 0.79
CA ALA A 215 6.93 -16.41 -0.37
C ALA A 215 6.95 -17.33 -1.60
N LYS A 216 6.79 -18.65 -1.42
CA LYS A 216 6.75 -19.65 -2.49
C LYS A 216 5.50 -19.58 -3.36
N ASP A 217 4.37 -19.16 -2.80
CA ASP A 217 3.08 -19.07 -3.49
C ASP A 217 2.68 -17.63 -3.83
N PHE A 218 3.60 -16.68 -3.64
CA PHE A 218 3.32 -15.26 -3.87
C PHE A 218 3.13 -14.93 -5.36
N LYS A 219 1.89 -14.57 -5.71
CA LYS A 219 1.43 -14.21 -7.06
C LYS A 219 0.33 -13.14 -6.97
N LEU A 220 0.12 -12.42 -8.06
CA LEU A 220 -1.02 -11.53 -8.21
C LEU A 220 -2.32 -12.35 -8.22
N SER A 221 -3.36 -11.86 -7.53
CA SER A 221 -4.69 -12.45 -7.58
C SER A 221 -5.39 -12.07 -8.88
N GLN A 222 -6.52 -12.72 -9.16
CA GLN A 222 -7.35 -12.36 -10.31
C GLN A 222 -7.91 -10.93 -10.18
N ASP A 223 -8.25 -10.49 -8.96
CA ASP A 223 -8.72 -9.13 -8.70
C ASP A 223 -7.62 -8.07 -8.98
N ASP A 224 -6.37 -8.35 -8.57
CA ASP A 224 -5.22 -7.49 -8.89
C ASP A 224 -5.02 -7.36 -10.41
N ILE A 225 -5.06 -8.49 -11.12
CA ILE A 225 -4.86 -8.57 -12.58
C ILE A 225 -5.96 -7.81 -13.32
N GLU A 226 -7.22 -8.03 -12.97
CA GLU A 226 -8.34 -7.33 -13.60
C GLU A 226 -8.32 -5.83 -13.28
N GLY A 227 -7.97 -5.45 -12.06
CA GLY A 227 -7.80 -4.07 -11.64
C GLY A 227 -6.77 -3.34 -12.49
N ILE A 228 -5.58 -3.92 -12.65
CA ILE A 228 -4.49 -3.27 -13.39
C ILE A 228 -4.75 -3.24 -14.90
N GLN A 229 -5.38 -4.29 -15.44
CA GLN A 229 -5.74 -4.34 -16.86
C GLN A 229 -6.88 -3.37 -17.22
N LYS A 230 -7.77 -3.01 -16.28
CA LYS A 230 -8.74 -1.92 -16.50
C LYS A 230 -8.08 -0.56 -16.71
N LEU A 231 -6.86 -0.36 -16.17
CA LEU A 231 -6.10 0.89 -16.34
C LEU A 231 -5.25 0.89 -17.62
N TYR A 232 -4.53 -0.21 -17.87
CA TYR A 232 -3.50 -0.27 -18.90
C TYR A 232 -3.82 -1.16 -20.10
N GLY A 233 -4.92 -1.92 -20.03
CA GLY A 233 -5.21 -2.98 -20.98
C GLY A 233 -4.38 -4.24 -20.74
N GLN A 234 -4.71 -5.30 -21.48
CA GLN A 234 -3.92 -6.52 -21.51
C GLN A 234 -2.66 -6.33 -22.33
N ARG A 235 -1.61 -7.07 -21.97
CA ARG A 235 -0.46 -7.23 -22.83
C ARG A 235 -0.90 -7.96 -24.12
N SER A 236 -0.70 -7.32 -25.26
CA SER A 236 -0.84 -8.00 -26.55
C SER A 236 0.44 -8.82 -26.78
N ASP A 237 0.28 -10.10 -27.08
CA ASP A 237 1.37 -10.99 -27.51
C ASP A 237 2.07 -10.47 -28.78
#